data_AF-A0A450ZTF9-F1
#
_entry.id   AF-A0A450ZTF9-F1
#
_cell.length_a   1.000
_cell.length_b   1.000
_cell.length_c   1.000
_cell.angle_alpha   90.00
_cell.angle_beta   90.00
_cell.angle_gamma   90.00
#
_symmetry.space_group_name_H-M   'P 1'
#
loop_
_entity.id
_entity.type
_entity.pdbx_description
1 polymer ?
#
loop_
_entity_poly.entity_id
_entity_poly.type
_entity_poly.pdbx_seq_one_letter_code
_entity_poly.pdbx_strand_id
1 'polypeptide(L)'
;MVRYSSARHIATTITISSTFATDFPFRDSVESFSRAYYRNRPTNLTPEQRIRHSVDYFLEEFAVFACLYHQGLPVMVYPGSFSTLAEIATGLHPDAPRELQDLVVVSLKIRGRDPARSRVASP
;
A
#
# COMPACT_ATOMS: atom_id res chain seq x y z
N MET A 1 11.94 -6.17 14.36
CA MET A 1 10.89 -5.38 15.04
C MET A 1 11.23 -3.92 14.83
N VAL A 2 10.53 -3.24 13.93
CA VAL A 2 10.74 -1.83 13.64
C VAL A 2 10.13 -1.02 14.80
N ARG A 3 10.92 -0.14 15.43
CA ARG A 3 10.43 0.75 16.49
C ARG A 3 10.02 2.07 15.86
N TYR A 4 8.73 2.33 15.76
CA TYR A 4 8.21 3.63 15.34
C TYR A 4 8.08 4.56 16.55
N SER A 5 8.24 5.87 16.34
CA SER A 5 7.77 6.83 17.34
C SER A 5 6.24 6.80 17.32
N SER A 6 5.63 6.35 18.42
CA SER A 6 4.17 6.21 18.54
C SER A 6 3.42 7.49 18.14
N ALA A 7 3.98 8.67 18.45
CA ALA A 7 3.35 9.95 18.09
C ALA A 7 3.32 10.22 16.57
N ARG A 8 4.36 9.83 15.83
CA ARG A 8 4.39 10.03 14.36
C ARG A 8 3.43 9.08 13.66
N HIS A 9 3.43 7.83 14.08
CA HIS A 9 2.49 6.84 13.56
C HIS A 9 1.05 7.30 13.73
N ILE A 10 0.67 7.74 14.94
CA ILE A 10 -0.66 8.29 15.23
C ILE A 10 -0.98 9.50 14.35
N ALA A 11 -0.05 10.46 14.24
CA ALA A 11 -0.26 11.66 13.43
C ALA A 11 -0.50 11.31 11.95
N THR A 12 0.32 10.42 11.38
CA THR A 12 0.14 9.99 9.99
C THR A 12 -1.16 9.22 9.80
N THR A 13 -1.52 8.31 10.72
CA THR A 13 -2.80 7.58 10.66
C THR A 13 -3.98 8.56 10.67
N ILE A 14 -3.93 9.63 11.47
CA ILE A 14 -4.96 10.68 11.47
C ILE A 14 -5.01 11.40 10.12
N THR A 15 -3.86 11.83 9.58
CA THR A 15 -3.80 12.53 8.30
C THR A 15 -4.34 11.67 7.17
N ILE A 16 -3.84 10.44 7.00
CA ILE A 16 -4.28 9.56 5.90
C ILE A 16 -5.75 9.15 6.03
N SER A 17 -6.25 8.98 7.26
CA SER A 17 -7.69 8.75 7.50
C SER A 17 -8.53 9.98 7.18
N SER A 18 -8.01 11.18 7.45
CA SER A 18 -8.66 12.43 7.03
C SER A 18 -8.70 12.54 5.51
N THR A 19 -7.59 12.25 4.82
CA THR A 19 -7.55 12.21 3.33
C THR A 19 -8.58 11.22 2.81
N PHE A 20 -8.69 10.01 3.39
CA PHE A 20 -9.75 9.04 3.04
C PHE A 20 -11.16 9.58 3.27
N ALA A 21 -11.36 10.40 4.31
CA ALA A 21 -12.65 11.01 4.62
C ALA A 21 -13.05 12.17 3.69
N THR A 22 -12.08 12.89 3.11
CA THR A 22 -12.34 14.14 2.37
C THR A 22 -12.00 14.09 0.88
N ASP A 23 -11.05 13.25 0.46
CA ASP A 23 -10.64 13.08 -0.94
C ASP A 23 -11.37 11.87 -1.55
N PHE A 24 -12.39 12.16 -2.38
CA PHE A 24 -13.20 11.13 -3.04
C PHE A 24 -12.40 10.26 -4.02
N PRO A 25 -11.57 10.82 -4.93
CA PRO A 25 -10.64 10.02 -5.74
C PRO A 25 -9.76 9.07 -4.92
N PHE A 26 -9.18 9.56 -3.82
CA PHE A 26 -8.35 8.72 -2.95
C PHE A 26 -9.15 7.58 -2.33
N ARG A 27 -10.34 7.89 -1.80
CA ARG A 27 -11.25 6.88 -1.24
C ARG A 27 -11.59 5.80 -2.27
N ASP A 28 -11.97 6.20 -3.48
CA ASP A 28 -12.38 5.28 -4.53
C ASP A 28 -11.22 4.35 -4.95
N SER A 29 -10.00 4.90 -5.01
CA SER A 29 -8.79 4.12 -5.27
C SER A 29 -8.52 3.08 -4.17
N VAL A 30 -8.56 3.49 -2.89
CA VAL A 30 -8.35 2.60 -1.74
C VAL A 30 -9.42 1.52 -1.67
N GLU A 31 -10.70 1.86 -1.90
CA GLU A 31 -11.80 0.90 -1.91
C GLU A 31 -11.69 -0.08 -3.09
N SER A 32 -11.32 0.40 -4.27
CA SER A 32 -11.10 -0.44 -5.46
C SER A 32 -9.98 -1.44 -5.23
N PHE A 33 -8.86 -0.99 -4.65
CA PHE A 33 -7.75 -1.85 -4.28
C PHE A 33 -8.16 -2.88 -3.20
N SER A 34 -8.93 -2.44 -2.21
CA SER A 34 -9.51 -3.29 -1.16
C SER A 34 -10.40 -4.41 -1.71
N ARG A 35 -11.25 -4.10 -2.69
CA ARG A 35 -12.09 -5.10 -3.38
C ARG A 35 -11.24 -6.12 -4.14
N ALA A 36 -10.15 -5.70 -4.76
CA ALA A 36 -9.25 -6.58 -5.50
C ALA A 36 -8.45 -7.52 -4.57
N TYR A 37 -7.94 -7.00 -3.45
CA TYR A 37 -7.06 -7.75 -2.53
C TYR A 37 -7.73 -9.01 -1.95
N TYR A 38 -9.02 -8.95 -1.63
CA TYR A 38 -9.77 -10.08 -1.05
C TYR A 38 -10.62 -10.88 -2.03
N ARG A 39 -10.60 -10.56 -3.34
CA ARG A 39 -11.53 -11.19 -4.31
C ARG A 39 -11.50 -12.73 -4.29
N ASN A 40 -10.34 -13.33 -4.04
CA ASN A 40 -10.14 -14.79 -4.09
C ASN A 40 -9.67 -15.40 -2.75
N ARG A 41 -9.84 -14.70 -1.62
CA ARG A 41 -9.40 -15.20 -0.31
C ARG A 41 -10.57 -15.78 0.49
N PRO A 42 -10.47 -17.02 0.99
CA PRO A 42 -11.50 -17.60 1.84
C PRO A 42 -11.58 -16.82 3.17
N THR A 43 -12.80 -16.51 3.61
CA THR A 43 -13.08 -15.74 4.83
C THR A 43 -14.53 -15.89 5.25
N ASN A 44 -14.80 -15.73 6.54
CA ASN A 44 -16.13 -15.78 7.14
C ASN A 44 -16.80 -14.39 7.22
N LEU A 45 -16.16 -13.35 6.67
CA LEU A 45 -16.64 -11.97 6.69
C LEU A 45 -17.60 -11.67 5.54
N THR A 46 -18.60 -10.82 5.78
CA THR A 46 -19.45 -10.30 4.70
C THR A 46 -18.61 -9.43 3.74
N PRO A 47 -19.04 -9.23 2.48
CA PRO A 47 -18.34 -8.37 1.54
C PRO A 47 -18.01 -6.96 2.09
N GLU A 48 -18.95 -6.35 2.81
CA GLU A 48 -18.81 -5.02 3.40
C GLU A 48 -17.77 -5.02 4.52
N GLN A 49 -17.82 -6.04 5.40
CA GLN A 49 -16.82 -6.21 6.46
C GLN A 49 -15.43 -6.42 5.88
N ARG A 50 -15.29 -7.22 4.82
CA ARG A 50 -14.00 -7.41 4.14
C ARG A 50 -13.45 -6.10 3.63
N ILE A 51 -14.26 -5.32 2.90
CA ILE A 51 -13.82 -4.05 2.34
C ILE A 51 -13.36 -3.13 3.47
N ARG A 52 -14.17 -2.97 4.53
CA ARG A 52 -13.80 -2.13 5.67
C ARG A 52 -12.47 -2.56 6.30
N HIS A 53 -12.32 -3.85 6.60
CA HIS A 53 -11.06 -4.38 7.15
C HIS A 53 -9.87 -4.18 6.22
N SER A 54 -10.07 -4.23 4.90
CA SER A 54 -9.01 -3.97 3.92
C SER A 54 -8.60 -2.52 3.92
N VAL A 55 -9.58 -1.62 3.93
CA VAL A 55 -9.37 -0.17 3.98
C VAL A 55 -8.57 0.17 5.25
N ASP A 56 -9.03 -0.29 6.41
CA ASP A 56 -8.36 -0.07 7.69
C ASP A 56 -6.90 -0.58 7.64
N TYR A 57 -6.69 -1.78 7.08
CA TYR A 57 -5.36 -2.34 6.88
C TYR A 57 -4.47 -1.47 5.99
N PHE A 58 -4.98 -0.98 4.85
CA PHE A 58 -4.17 -0.18 3.94
C PHE A 58 -3.86 1.21 4.48
N LEU A 59 -4.80 1.85 5.17
CA LEU A 59 -4.54 3.13 5.83
C LEU A 59 -3.44 3.01 6.90
N GLU A 60 -3.44 1.90 7.64
CA GLU A 60 -2.38 1.60 8.61
C GLU A 60 -1.03 1.33 7.92
N GLU A 61 -1.00 0.54 6.84
CA GLU A 61 0.23 0.31 6.05
C GLU A 61 0.79 1.61 5.49
N PHE A 62 -0.05 2.53 5.02
CA PHE A 62 0.38 3.86 4.59
C PHE A 62 1.04 4.64 5.74
N ALA A 63 0.47 4.61 6.94
CA ALA A 63 1.09 5.21 8.11
C ALA A 63 2.45 4.56 8.44
N VAL A 64 2.56 3.24 8.31
CA VAL A 64 3.83 2.52 8.46
C VAL A 64 4.87 2.97 7.44
N PHE A 65 4.52 3.09 6.15
CA PHE A 65 5.47 3.51 5.12
C PHE A 65 5.99 4.93 5.35
N ALA A 66 5.13 5.86 5.77
CA ALA A 66 5.55 7.20 6.16
C ALA A 66 6.53 7.18 7.34
N CYS A 67 6.31 6.30 8.32
CA CYS A 67 7.23 6.15 9.43
C CYS A 67 8.59 5.55 8.99
N LEU A 68 8.59 4.59 8.06
CA LEU A 68 9.81 4.02 7.49
C LEU A 68 10.60 5.05 6.68
N TYR A 69 9.92 5.96 5.98
CA TYR A 69 10.56 7.07 5.26
C TYR A 69 11.46 7.90 6.21
N HIS A 70 10.95 8.28 7.38
CA HIS A 70 11.73 8.99 8.41
C HIS A 70 12.89 8.19 8.99
N GLN A 71 12.92 6.87 8.79
CA GLN A 71 14.03 6.01 9.19
C GLN A 71 15.08 5.83 8.08
N GLY A 72 14.99 6.60 7.00
CA GLY A 72 15.93 6.51 5.88
C GLY A 72 15.60 5.38 4.91
N LEU A 73 14.35 4.91 4.87
CA LEU A 73 13.87 3.90 3.92
C LEU A 73 12.84 4.53 2.95
N PRO A 74 13.27 5.37 1.99
CA PRO A 74 12.36 6.13 1.12
C PRO A 74 11.90 5.35 -0.12
N VAL A 75 12.25 4.07 -0.24
CA VAL A 75 11.92 3.25 -1.42
C VAL A 75 11.03 2.10 -0.99
N MET A 76 9.85 2.01 -1.57
CA MET A 76 8.95 0.88 -1.42
C MET A 76 9.00 0.00 -2.67
N VAL A 77 9.30 -1.29 -2.48
CA VAL A 77 9.31 -2.28 -3.55
C VAL A 77 8.12 -3.23 -3.36
N TYR A 78 7.27 -3.37 -4.38
CA TYR A 78 6.06 -4.19 -4.27
C TYR A 78 5.89 -5.14 -5.47
N PRO A 79 5.60 -6.44 -5.27
CA PRO A 79 5.28 -7.36 -6.36
C PRO A 79 3.86 -7.10 -6.89
N GLY A 80 3.77 -6.69 -8.15
CA GLY A 80 2.54 -6.19 -8.77
C GLY A 80 2.43 -4.66 -8.68
N SER A 81 1.22 -4.14 -8.92
CA SER A 81 0.93 -2.71 -8.84
C SER A 81 0.27 -2.36 -7.51
N PHE A 82 0.78 -1.33 -6.85
CA PHE A 82 0.08 -0.66 -5.75
C PHE A 82 -0.32 0.74 -6.23
N SER A 83 -1.44 0.82 -6.96
CA SER A 83 -1.84 2.03 -7.70
C SER A 83 -2.05 3.23 -6.79
N THR A 84 -2.71 3.04 -5.65
CA THR A 84 -2.99 4.14 -4.70
C THR A 84 -1.71 4.84 -4.19
N LEU A 85 -0.64 4.09 -3.87
CA LEU A 85 0.61 4.71 -3.47
C LEU A 85 1.34 5.39 -4.62
N ALA A 86 1.24 4.83 -5.83
CA ALA A 86 1.77 5.48 -7.02
C ALA A 86 1.03 6.80 -7.30
N GLU A 87 -0.29 6.85 -7.12
CA GLU A 87 -1.12 8.05 -7.26
C GLU A 87 -0.74 9.13 -6.24
N ILE A 88 -0.49 8.76 -4.98
CA ILE A 88 0.02 9.69 -3.97
C ILE A 88 1.40 10.23 -4.39
N ALA A 89 2.33 9.35 -4.77
CA ALA A 89 3.69 9.71 -5.14
C ALA A 89 3.78 10.56 -6.42
N THR A 90 2.77 10.50 -7.30
CA THR A 90 2.67 11.37 -8.48
C THR A 90 1.92 12.68 -8.21
N GLY A 91 1.52 12.93 -6.96
CA GLY A 91 0.90 14.20 -6.54
C GLY A 91 -0.59 14.31 -6.80
N LEU A 92 -1.31 13.20 -7.04
CA LEU A 92 -2.76 13.22 -7.27
C LEU A 92 -3.56 13.48 -5.98
N HIS A 93 -2.94 13.31 -4.81
CA HIS A 93 -3.55 13.49 -3.50
C HIS A 93 -2.69 14.47 -2.67
N PRO A 94 -2.82 15.79 -2.90
CA PRO A 94 -1.94 16.80 -2.31
C PRO A 94 -2.04 16.89 -0.77
N ASP A 95 -3.18 16.48 -0.21
CA ASP A 95 -3.42 16.44 1.23
C ASP A 95 -2.95 15.14 1.91
N ALA A 96 -2.39 14.20 1.15
CA ALA A 96 -1.78 13.00 1.71
C ALA A 96 -0.52 13.34 2.53
N PRO A 97 -0.09 12.49 3.48
CA PRO A 97 1.18 12.69 4.20
C PRO A 97 2.35 12.92 3.24
N ARG A 98 3.16 13.95 3.51
CA ARG A 98 4.27 14.36 2.63
C ARG A 98 5.28 13.23 2.42
N GLU A 99 5.49 12.40 3.42
CA GLU A 99 6.36 11.23 3.36
C GLU A 99 5.92 10.23 2.29
N LEU A 100 4.61 10.11 2.06
CA LEU A 100 4.05 9.24 1.02
C LEU A 100 4.09 9.90 -0.35
N GLN A 101 3.96 11.23 -0.42
CA GLN A 101 4.15 11.99 -1.66
C GLN A 101 5.59 11.90 -2.16
N ASP A 102 6.56 11.94 -1.25
CA ASP A 102 8.00 11.87 -1.57
C ASP A 102 8.52 10.42 -1.69
N LEU A 103 7.67 9.41 -1.50
CA LEU A 103 8.06 7.99 -1.51
C LEU A 103 8.35 7.50 -2.92
N VAL A 104 9.48 6.80 -3.12
CA VAL A 104 9.80 6.14 -4.39
C VAL A 104 9.10 4.77 -4.43
N VAL A 105 8.09 4.64 -5.28
CA VAL A 105 7.32 3.40 -5.46
C VAL A 105 7.84 2.59 -6.65
N VAL A 106 8.36 1.39 -6.39
CA VAL A 106 8.87 0.46 -7.41
C VAL A 106 7.95 -0.75 -7.50
N SER A 107 7.18 -0.82 -8.59
CA SER A 107 6.32 -1.97 -8.90
C SER A 107 7.09 -3.04 -9.67
N LEU A 108 7.13 -4.27 -9.16
CA LEU A 108 7.81 -5.39 -9.80
C LEU A 108 6.83 -6.26 -10.59
N LYS A 109 7.13 -6.48 -11.87
CA LYS A 109 6.47 -7.51 -12.68
C LYS A 109 7.29 -8.79 -12.67
N ILE A 110 6.96 -9.71 -11.78
CA ILE A 110 7.63 -11.01 -11.69
C ILE A 110 7.19 -11.86 -12.90
N ARG A 111 8.14 -12.17 -13.79
CA ARG A 111 7.93 -13.16 -14.85
C ARG A 111 8.46 -14.50 -14.36
N GLY A 112 7.66 -15.56 -14.51
CA GLY A 112 8.11 -16.92 -14.21
C GLY A 112 9.32 -17.31 -15.06
N ARG A 113 10.20 -18.16 -14.52
CA ARG A 113 11.31 -18.73 -15.29
C ARG A 113 10.71 -19.62 -16.38
N ASP A 114 11.10 -19.40 -17.62
CA ASP A 114 10.71 -20.24 -18.74
C ASP A 114 11.14 -21.70 -18.44
N PRO A 115 10.23 -22.69 -18.36
CA PRO A 115 10.56 -24.06 -17.98
C PRO A 115 11.65 -24.68 -18.87
N ALA A 116 11.82 -24.18 -20.10
CA ALA A 116 12.90 -24.58 -21.01
C ALA A 116 14.32 -24.27 -20.47
N ARG A 117 14.49 -23.17 -19.72
CA ARG A 117 15.79 -22.76 -19.14
C ARG A 117 16.12 -23.44 -17.80
N SER A 118 15.17 -24.16 -17.20
CA SER A 118 15.40 -24.84 -15.92
C SER A 118 16.01 -26.24 -16.08
N ARG A 119 15.90 -26.86 -17.25
CA ARG A 119 16.39 -28.23 -17.51
C ARG A 119 17.89 -28.32 -17.81
N VAL A 120 18.56 -27.20 -18.04
CA VAL A 120 20.01 -27.15 -18.36
C VAL A 120 20.87 -26.95 -17.09
N ALA A 121 20.24 -26.71 -15.93
CA ALA A 121 20.94 -26.35 -14.69
C ALA A 121 20.71 -27.37 -13.55
N SER A 122 20.62 -28.66 -13.86
CA SER A 122 20.68 -29.73 -12.87
C SER A 122 21.86 -30.64 -13.23
N PRO A 123 22.90 -30.74 -12.39
CA PRO A 123 24.04 -31.63 -12.61
C PRO A 123 23.65 -33.11 -12.53
#